data_AF-N8RII4-F1
#
_entry.id   AF-N8RII4-F1
#
_cell.length_a   1.000
_cell.length_b   1.000
_cell.length_c   1.000
_cell.angle_alpha   90.00
_cell.angle_beta   90.00
_cell.angle_gamma   90.00
#
_symmetry.space_group_name_H-M   'P 1'
#
loop_
_entity.id
_entity.type
_entity.pdbx_description
1 polymer ?
#
loop_
_entity_poly.entity_id
_entity_poly.type
_entity_poly.pdbx_seq_one_letter_code
_entity_poly.pdbx_strand_id
1 'polypeptide(L)' 'MRAIPATPKHYLPLVSVDDLCKVIVRAATDSGLVSQSLLVAPEQNILLSELTKMIAQQFNVSAPKQHVPLTILRLISNWI' A
#
# COMPACT_ATOMS: atom_id res chain seq x y z
N MET A 1 5.22 2.90 19.36
CA MET A 1 5.53 1.58 18.75
C MET A 1 6.05 1.82 17.34
N ARG A 2 7.27 1.37 16.99
CA ARG A 2 7.86 1.55 15.64
C ARG A 2 8.09 0.18 14.99
N ALA A 3 7.02 -0.56 14.76
CA ALA A 3 7.07 -1.87 14.10
C ALA A 3 6.25 -1.83 12.80
N ILE A 4 6.73 -2.54 11.79
CA ILE A 4 6.11 -2.65 10.48
C ILE A 4 4.98 -3.69 10.59
N PRO A 5 3.72 -3.34 10.27
CA PRO A 5 2.66 -4.34 10.21
C PRO A 5 2.93 -5.31 9.05
N ALA A 6 2.55 -6.58 9.19
CA ALA A 6 2.77 -7.65 8.21
C ALA A 6 4.21 -8.21 8.15
N THR A 7 4.46 -9.08 7.18
CA THR A 7 5.70 -9.87 7.06
C THR A 7 6.77 -9.15 6.22
N PRO A 8 8.06 -9.53 6.30
CA PRO A 8 9.14 -8.90 5.53
C PRO A 8 8.99 -8.97 4.00
N LYS A 9 8.23 -9.95 3.51
CA LYS A 9 7.96 -10.15 2.07
C LYS A 9 6.68 -9.43 1.60
N HIS A 10 6.02 -8.68 2.48
CA HIS A 10 4.80 -7.98 2.14
C HIS A 10 5.12 -6.75 1.27
N TYR A 11 4.42 -6.62 0.16
CA TYR A 11 4.48 -5.45 -0.71
C TYR A 11 3.12 -4.74 -0.69
N LEU A 12 3.13 -3.44 -0.94
CA LEU A 12 1.92 -2.64 -1.06
C LEU A 12 1.89 -2.04 -2.48
N PRO A 13 0.85 -2.29 -3.29
CA PRO A 13 0.73 -1.63 -4.58
C PRO A 13 0.53 -0.13 -4.35
N LEU A 14 1.53 0.66 -4.72
CA LEU A 14 1.50 2.11 -4.61
C LEU A 14 1.08 2.70 -5.96
N VAL A 15 -0.03 3.43 -5.96
CA VAL A 15 -0.50 4.17 -7.13
C VAL A 15 -0.59 5.64 -6.72
N SER A 16 -0.10 6.54 -7.57
CA SER A 16 -0.30 7.98 -7.37
C SER A 16 -1.79 8.31 -7.39
N VAL A 17 -2.24 9.16 -6.48
CA VAL A 17 -3.63 9.64 -6.46
C VAL A 17 -3.98 10.33 -7.78
N ASP A 18 -3.05 11.11 -8.34
CA ASP A 18 -3.27 11.80 -9.61
C ASP A 18 -3.48 10.82 -10.77
N ASP A 19 -2.70 9.74 -10.81
CA ASP A 19 -2.84 8.72 -11.84
C ASP A 19 -4.10 7.88 -11.64
N LEU A 20 -4.45 7.57 -10.40
CA LEU A 20 -5.71 6.92 -10.08
C LEU A 20 -6.90 7.77 -10.55
N CYS A 21 -6.89 9.09 -10.33
CA CYS A 21 -7.91 9.99 -10.83
C CYS A 21 -8.02 9.96 -12.36
N LYS A 22 -6.89 9.98 -13.09
CA LYS A 22 -6.89 9.87 -14.56
C LYS A 22 -7.51 8.55 -15.03
N VAL A 23 -7.18 7.44 -14.35
CA VAL A 23 -7.76 6.12 -14.67
C VAL A 23 -9.26 6.09 -14.41
N ILE A 24 -9.73 6.66 -13.30
CA ILE A 24 -11.16 6.76 -12.99
C ILE A 24 -11.91 7.54 -14.08
N VAL A 25 -11.39 8.69 -14.49
CA VAL A 25 -11.99 9.50 -15.57
C VAL A 25 -12.06 8.69 -16.86
N ARG A 26 -10.98 8.01 -17.24
CA ARG A 26 -10.93 7.20 -18.46
C ARG A 26 -11.88 6.00 -18.40
N ALA A 27 -12.03 5.38 -17.22
CA ALA A 27 -12.92 4.25 -17.01
C ALA A 27 -14.39 4.67 -17.08
N ALA A 28 -14.74 5.84 -16.55
CA ALA A 28 -16.10 6.36 -16.59
C ALA A 28 -16.62 6.62 -18.01
N THR A 29 -15.73 6.87 -18.97
CA THR A 29 -16.10 7.13 -20.37
C THR A 29 -15.93 5.93 -21.30
N ASP A 30 -15.45 4.79 -20.81
CA ASP A 30 -15.21 3.60 -21.64
C ASP A 30 -16.43 2.67 -21.64
N SER A 31 -17.10 2.55 -22.80
CA SER A 31 -18.22 1.61 -22.95
C SER A 31 -17.79 0.15 -22.75
N GLY A 32 -16.52 -0.19 -23.00
CA GLY A 32 -15.98 -1.53 -22.77
C GLY A 32 -15.74 -1.87 -21.29
N LEU A 33 -15.78 -0.88 -20.40
CA LEU A 33 -15.62 -1.09 -18.95
C LEU A 33 -16.95 -1.06 -18.19
N VAL A 34 -18.07 -0.94 -18.89
CA VAL A 34 -19.40 -1.02 -18.27
C VAL A 34 -19.57 -2.38 -17.59
N SER A 35 -19.93 -2.35 -16.31
CA SER A 35 -20.09 -3.55 -15.47
C SER A 35 -18.81 -4.39 -15.33
N GLN A 36 -17.63 -3.80 -15.57
CA GLN A 36 -16.34 -4.44 -15.36
C GLN A 36 -15.66 -3.90 -14.10
N SER A 37 -14.77 -4.72 -13.54
CA SER A 37 -13.85 -4.30 -12.47
C SER A 37 -12.48 -4.01 -13.08
N LEU A 38 -11.91 -2.85 -12.76
CA LEU A 38 -10.57 -2.46 -13.20
C LEU A 38 -9.61 -2.41 -12.01
N LEU A 39 -8.54 -3.21 -12.06
CA LEU A 39 -7.46 -3.17 -11.08
C LEU A 39 -6.38 -2.18 -11.56
N VAL A 40 -6.10 -1.17 -10.75
CA VAL A 40 -4.99 -0.25 -10.98
C VAL A 40 -3.83 -0.69 -10.10
N ALA A 41 -2.74 -1.11 -10.73
CA ALA A 41 -1.54 -1.57 -10.04
C ALA A 41 -0.30 -0.92 -10.67
N PRO A 42 0.74 -0.60 -9.87
CA PRO A 42 1.99 -0.11 -10.40
C PRO A 42 2.75 -1.21 -11.14
N GLU A 43 3.65 -0.82 -12.05
CA GLU A 43 4.58 -1.76 -12.70
C GLU A 43 5.59 -2.36 -11.71
N GLN A 44 5.90 -1.64 -10.64
CA GLN A 44 6.95 -1.99 -9.69
C GLN A 44 6.36 -2.28 -8.30
N ASN A 45 6.68 -3.46 -7.77
CA ASN A 45 6.27 -3.86 -6.43
C ASN A 45 7.30 -3.37 -5.40
N ILE A 46 6.94 -2.35 -4.62
CA ILE A 46 7.76 -1.84 -3.53
C ILE A 46 7.45 -2.64 -2.26
N LEU A 47 8.47 -3.26 -1.67
CA LEU A 47 8.35 -3.92 -0.38
C LEU A 47 7.99 -2.90 0.71
N LEU A 48 7.14 -3.30 1.64
CA LEU A 48 6.69 -2.41 2.72
C LEU A 48 7.86 -1.91 3.57
N SER A 49 8.89 -2.73 3.77
CA SER A 49 10.13 -2.33 4.44
C SER A 49 10.86 -1.20 3.71
N GLU A 50 10.98 -1.29 2.39
CA GLU A 50 11.59 -0.23 1.56
C GLU A 50 10.75 1.05 1.59
N LEU A 51 9.42 0.93 1.54
CA LEU A 51 8.52 2.08 1.71
C LEU A 51 8.75 2.77 3.06
N THR A 52 8.82 2.02 4.16
CA THR A 52 9.06 2.62 5.48
C THR A 52 10.43 3.28 5.59
N LYS A 53 11.44 2.78 4.86
CA LYS A 53 12.75 3.45 4.77
C LYS A 53 12.67 4.78 4.02
N MET A 54 12.01 4.80 2.86
CA MET A 54 11.83 6.04 2.08
C MET A 54 11.09 7.11 2.89
N ILE A 55 10.02 6.71 3.60
CA ILE A 55 9.29 7.60 4.51
C ILE A 55 10.22 8.11 5.61
N ALA A 56 10.95 7.22 6.29
CA ALA A 56 11.84 7.61 7.38
C ALA A 56 12.97 8.56 6.93
N GLN A 57 13.52 8.34 5.72
CA GLN A 57 14.49 9.24 5.09
C GLN A 57 13.89 10.63 4.85
N GLN A 58 12.67 10.71 4.31
CA GLN A 58 11.98 11.97 4.08
C GLN A 58 11.76 12.77 5.36
N PHE A 59 11.51 12.09 6.49
CA PHE A 59 11.32 12.71 7.80
C PHE A 59 12.60 12.84 8.63
N ASN A 60 13.77 12.45 8.09
CA ASN A 60 15.04 12.40 8.80
C ASN A 60 14.97 11.65 10.16
N VAL A 61 14.27 10.52 10.18
CA VAL A 61 14.13 9.64 11.35
C VAL A 61 14.60 8.23 11.04
N SER A 62 14.80 7.40 12.08
CA SER A 62 15.14 6.00 11.89
C SER A 62 13.93 5.16 11.46
N ALA A 63 14.11 4.38 10.39
CA ALA A 63 13.08 3.45 9.91
C ALA A 63 12.81 2.32 10.93
N PRO A 64 11.55 1.90 11.10
CA PRO A 64 11.22 0.69 11.84
C PRO A 64 11.84 -0.54 11.15
N LYS A 65 12.28 -1.53 11.95
CA LYS A 65 12.92 -2.76 11.42
C LYS A 65 12.23 -4.04 11.89
N GLN A 66 11.41 -3.95 12.94
CA GLN A 66 10.72 -5.08 13.53
C GLN A 66 9.37 -5.26 12.86
N HIS A 67 9.03 -6.50 12.52
CA HIS A 67 7.73 -6.83 11.95
C HIS A 67 6.77 -7.29 13.05
N VAL A 68 5.50 -6.89 12.95
CA VAL A 68 4.44 -7.42 13.82
C VAL A 68 3.76 -8.59 13.11
N PRO A 69 3.79 -9.80 13.68
CA PRO A 69 3.05 -10.94 13.13
C PRO A 69 1.56 -10.62 12.97
N LEU A 70 0.97 -11.07 11.87
CA LEU A 70 -0.46 -10.86 11.58
C LEU A 70 -1.37 -11.40 12.70
N THR A 71 -0.97 -12.46 13.38
CA THR A 71 -1.70 -13.01 14.54
C THR A 71 -1.84 -11.97 15.66
N ILE A 72 -0.78 -11.20 15.94
CA ILE A 72 -0.81 -10.13 16.95
C ILE A 72 -1.68 -8.98 16.46
N LEU A 73 -1.55 -8.60 15.18
CA LEU A 73 -2.40 -7.56 14.59
C LEU A 73 -3.89 -7.92 14.65
N ARG A 74 -4.27 -9.18 14.42
CA ARG A 74 -5.67 -9.63 14.54
C ARG A 74 -6.22 -9.51 15.96
N LEU A 75 -5.42 -9.84 16.97
CA LEU A 75 -5.83 -9.72 18.37
C LEU A 75 -6.14 -8.27 18.75
N ILE A 76 -5.41 -7.31 18.18
CA ILE A 76 -5.61 -5.87 18.42
C ILE A 76 -6.68 -5.30 17.48
N SER A 77 -6.85 -5.85 16.28
CA SER A 77 -7.84 -5.41 15.28
C SER A 77 -9.28 -5.71 15.69
N ASN A 78 -9.53 -6.73 16.50
CA ASN A 78 -10.86 -7.03 17.04
C ASN A 78 -11.31 -6.01 18.12
N TRP A 79 -10.54 -4.94 18.32
CA TRP A 79 -10.76 -3.91 19.34
C TRP A 79 -11.13 -2.53 18.74
N ILE A 80 -11.31 -2.44 17.43
CA ILE A 80 -11.88 -1.28 16.70
C ILE A 80 -13.14 -1.77 15.98
#